data_AF-A0A1E4IRB6-F1
#
_entry.id   AF-A0A1E4IRB6-F1
#
_cell.length_a   1.000
_cell.length_b   1.000
_cell.length_c   1.000
_cell.angle_alpha   90.00
_cell.angle_beta   90.00
_cell.angle_gamma   90.00
#
_symmetry.space_group_name_H-M   'P 1'
#
loop_
_entity.id
_entity.type
_entity.pdbx_description
1 polymer ?
#
loop_
_entity_poly.entity_id
_entity_poly.type
_entity_poly.pdbx_seq_one_letter_code
_entity_poly.pdbx_strand_id
1 'polypeptide(L)'
;MAGSNNHKNTEAGSIKSAFGAANRARLINAYFAQQSEENITPDQAWAHVYRLLLWVDQTTGLGHCYESDKSQPGKRWYARSLAFHDWLSTALGVAPDELAKQIDWLFLQAAEDLAANVIRQAANVTAKAETQRKPYQGRGFPRPGEDPELVTIVRETLGRYLGSEPPPEVWDKLVQRVRQYLALENKRKNLVGEGFEDVLAQVLQRTCRRDDMEVFTRRALHELQGFNRMRAGDKPNKVDVSVIRPSMRTLVTAKWSVRADREKQFVTDFTDYVNAESDRKPFEYIFVTNEFDPARLMRACEQLVGNALMFKHVVHISTDAIKATYGLSGEGKDEAASMQRVLKHIDEGRLISLEQWLAGLKSE
;
A
#
# COMPACT_ATOMS: atom_id res chain seq x y z
N MET A 1 -42.84 10.57 -31.38
CA MET A 1 -42.20 11.87 -31.07
C MET A 1 -41.69 11.77 -29.64
N ALA A 2 -40.48 11.25 -29.45
CA ALA A 2 -39.23 12.02 -29.35
C ALA A 2 -39.24 12.97 -28.13
N GLY A 3 -38.58 12.53 -27.06
CA GLY A 3 -38.34 13.28 -25.83
C GLY A 3 -37.06 12.78 -25.16
N SER A 4 -35.94 13.12 -25.79
CA SER A 4 -34.53 12.88 -25.47
C SER A 4 -34.18 12.55 -24.01
N ASN A 5 -33.65 11.34 -23.79
CA ASN A 5 -32.85 10.96 -22.64
C ASN A 5 -31.54 11.77 -22.64
N ASN A 6 -31.40 12.70 -21.69
CA ASN A 6 -30.15 13.43 -21.50
C ASN A 6 -29.23 12.59 -20.62
N HIS A 7 -28.30 11.87 -21.25
CA HIS A 7 -27.13 11.30 -20.60
C HIS A 7 -26.37 12.41 -19.87
N LYS A 8 -26.54 12.48 -18.55
CA LYS A 8 -25.60 13.22 -17.70
C LYS A 8 -24.28 12.46 -17.73
N ASN A 9 -23.40 12.91 -18.61
CA ASN A 9 -21.96 12.74 -18.50
C ASN A 9 -21.57 12.97 -17.04
N THR A 10 -21.03 11.93 -16.41
CA THR A 10 -20.31 12.01 -15.15
C THR A 10 -19.08 12.89 -15.34
N GLU A 11 -19.25 14.20 -15.15
CA GLU A 11 -18.14 15.14 -15.04
C GLU A 11 -17.23 14.70 -13.90
N ALA A 12 -15.93 14.60 -14.22
CA ALA A 12 -14.85 14.35 -13.29
C ALA A 12 -14.88 15.41 -12.18
N GLY A 13 -15.55 15.09 -11.07
CA GLY A 13 -15.58 15.94 -9.89
C GLY A 13 -14.16 16.30 -9.48
N SER A 14 -13.89 17.60 -9.30
CA SER A 14 -12.57 18.13 -8.94
C SER A 14 -11.93 17.32 -7.81
N ILE A 15 -10.91 16.53 -8.15
CA ILE A 15 -10.13 15.73 -7.18
C ILE A 15 -9.42 16.71 -6.24
N LYS A 16 -10.00 16.95 -5.06
CA LYS A 16 -9.43 17.86 -4.05
C LYS A 16 -8.11 17.34 -3.47
N SER A 17 -7.95 16.01 -3.39
CA SER A 17 -6.73 15.33 -2.92
C SER A 17 -6.47 14.09 -3.77
N ALA A 18 -5.39 14.10 -4.56
CA ALA A 18 -5.04 13.02 -5.48
C ALA A 18 -4.78 11.68 -4.78
N PHE A 19 -4.27 11.73 -3.54
CA PHE A 19 -3.99 10.54 -2.73
C PHE A 19 -5.06 10.27 -1.66
N GLY A 20 -6.16 11.04 -1.65
CA GLY A 20 -7.23 10.93 -0.66
C GLY A 20 -8.17 9.75 -0.91
N ALA A 21 -8.90 9.34 0.14
CA ALA A 21 -9.77 8.16 0.13
C ALA A 21 -10.76 8.12 -1.04
N ALA A 22 -11.42 9.24 -1.37
CA ALA A 22 -12.35 9.30 -2.49
C ALA A 22 -11.69 9.01 -3.84
N ASN A 23 -10.47 9.52 -4.07
CA ASN A 23 -9.77 9.25 -5.32
C ASN A 23 -9.24 7.81 -5.36
N ARG A 24 -8.73 7.29 -4.24
CA ARG A 24 -8.31 5.88 -4.16
C ARG A 24 -9.46 4.94 -4.46
N ALA A 25 -10.64 5.16 -3.87
CA ALA A 25 -11.83 4.36 -4.15
C ALA A 25 -12.21 4.41 -5.65
N ARG A 26 -12.18 5.60 -6.27
CA ARG A 26 -12.40 5.76 -7.72
C ARG A 26 -11.38 4.96 -8.55
N LEU A 27 -10.10 5.08 -8.22
CA LEU A 27 -9.02 4.41 -8.94
C LEU A 27 -9.09 2.88 -8.77
N ILE A 28 -9.29 2.37 -7.56
CA ILE A 28 -9.44 0.93 -7.32
C ILE A 28 -10.65 0.38 -8.10
N ASN A 29 -11.78 1.09 -8.11
CA ASN A 29 -12.93 0.70 -8.93
C ASN A 29 -12.61 0.71 -10.42
N ALA A 30 -11.87 1.71 -10.91
CA ALA A 30 -11.45 1.78 -12.31
C ALA A 30 -10.51 0.62 -12.70
N TYR A 31 -9.60 0.21 -11.79
CA TYR A 31 -8.77 -0.97 -11.99
C TYR A 31 -9.60 -2.25 -12.09
N PHE A 32 -10.52 -2.49 -11.15
CA PHE A 32 -11.35 -3.69 -11.16
C PHE A 32 -12.35 -3.72 -12.31
N ALA A 33 -12.81 -2.57 -12.81
CA ALA A 33 -13.66 -2.48 -13.99
C ALA A 33 -12.95 -2.93 -15.29
N GLN A 34 -11.62 -2.97 -15.30
CA GLN A 34 -10.82 -3.47 -16.42
C GLN A 34 -10.55 -4.98 -16.33
N GLN A 35 -10.91 -5.63 -15.22
CA GLN A 35 -10.72 -7.06 -15.03
C GLN A 35 -11.97 -7.83 -15.48
N SER A 36 -11.79 -9.03 -16.06
CA SER A 36 -12.88 -9.97 -16.26
C SER A 36 -13.33 -10.55 -14.92
N GLU A 37 -14.60 -10.93 -14.80
CA GLU A 37 -15.11 -11.55 -13.57
C GLU A 37 -14.38 -12.87 -13.24
N GLU A 38 -13.94 -13.60 -14.27
CA GLU A 38 -13.13 -14.82 -14.16
C GLU A 38 -11.76 -14.58 -13.50
N ASN A 39 -11.24 -13.35 -13.58
CA ASN A 39 -9.97 -12.98 -12.96
C ASN A 39 -10.14 -12.46 -11.53
N ILE A 40 -11.37 -12.26 -11.04
CA ILE A 40 -11.64 -11.74 -9.69
C ILE A 40 -12.00 -12.90 -8.76
N THR A 41 -11.01 -13.74 -8.51
CA THR A 41 -11.13 -14.96 -7.71
C THR A 41 -10.19 -14.94 -6.50
N PRO A 42 -10.42 -15.79 -5.48
CA PRO A 42 -9.52 -15.90 -4.32
C PRO A 42 -8.06 -16.21 -4.71
N ASP A 43 -7.82 -17.05 -5.72
CA ASP A 43 -6.48 -17.44 -6.17
C ASP A 43 -5.74 -16.29 -6.88
N GLN A 44 -6.46 -15.33 -7.47
CA GLN A 44 -5.88 -14.14 -8.10
C GLN A 44 -5.80 -12.93 -7.16
N ALA A 45 -6.33 -13.03 -5.94
CA ALA A 45 -6.43 -11.92 -5.01
C ALA A 45 -5.06 -11.29 -4.69
N TRP A 46 -4.03 -12.12 -4.49
CA TRP A 46 -2.68 -11.65 -4.22
C TRP A 46 -2.10 -10.82 -5.37
N ALA A 47 -2.38 -11.24 -6.62
CA ALA A 47 -1.88 -10.56 -7.81
C ALA A 47 -2.48 -9.17 -7.92
N HIS A 48 -3.76 -9.00 -7.60
CA HIS A 48 -4.40 -7.68 -7.57
C HIS A 48 -3.78 -6.76 -6.52
N VAL A 49 -3.49 -7.28 -5.31
CA VAL A 49 -2.82 -6.50 -4.26
C VAL A 49 -1.45 -6.03 -4.74
N TYR A 50 -0.65 -6.91 -5.34
CA TYR A 50 0.67 -6.54 -5.86
C TYR A 50 0.60 -5.58 -7.05
N ARG A 51 -0.29 -5.81 -8.02
CA ARG A 51 -0.48 -4.90 -9.16
C ARG A 51 -0.86 -3.48 -8.71
N LEU A 52 -1.69 -3.36 -7.67
CA LEU A 52 -2.14 -2.07 -7.17
C LEU A 52 -1.10 -1.34 -6.30
N LEU A 53 -0.35 -2.07 -5.46
CA LEU A 53 0.38 -1.45 -4.33
C LEU A 53 1.88 -1.76 -4.27
N LEU A 54 2.33 -2.88 -4.83
CA LEU A 54 3.75 -3.21 -4.82
C LEU A 54 4.49 -2.26 -5.77
N TRP A 55 5.74 -1.91 -5.45
CA TRP A 55 6.55 -1.04 -6.29
C TRP A 55 7.94 -1.62 -6.53
N VAL A 56 8.63 -1.09 -7.54
CA VAL A 56 10.05 -1.34 -7.75
C VAL A 56 10.87 -0.37 -6.90
N ASP A 57 11.78 -0.92 -6.11
CA ASP A 57 12.75 -0.15 -5.35
C ASP A 57 13.73 0.54 -6.30
N GLN A 58 13.77 1.87 -6.27
CA GLN A 58 14.59 2.67 -7.18
C GLN A 58 16.10 2.45 -6.99
N THR A 59 16.52 1.98 -5.81
CA THR A 59 17.93 1.75 -5.50
C THR A 59 18.45 0.44 -6.05
N THR A 60 17.58 -0.56 -6.21
CA THR A 60 17.97 -1.90 -6.69
C THR A 60 17.42 -2.22 -8.07
N GLY A 61 16.35 -1.54 -8.50
CA GLY A 61 15.60 -1.88 -9.71
C GLY A 61 14.71 -3.13 -9.55
N LEU A 62 14.56 -3.67 -8.33
CA LEU A 62 13.83 -4.91 -8.06
C LEU A 62 12.50 -4.67 -7.36
N GLY A 63 11.62 -5.67 -7.36
CA GLY A 63 10.36 -5.61 -6.61
C GLY A 63 10.64 -5.45 -5.12
N HIS A 64 10.00 -4.47 -4.48
CA HIS A 64 10.30 -4.16 -3.09
C HIS A 64 9.68 -5.19 -2.13
N CYS A 65 10.51 -6.06 -1.55
CA CYS A 65 10.10 -7.00 -0.50
C CYS A 65 10.70 -6.67 0.88
N TYR A 66 11.78 -5.88 0.96
CA TYR A 66 12.45 -5.59 2.23
C TYR A 66 13.14 -4.21 2.23
N GLU A 67 13.66 -3.80 3.39
CA GLU A 67 14.32 -2.51 3.58
C GLU A 67 15.41 -2.27 2.51
N SER A 68 15.34 -1.14 1.81
CA SER A 68 16.16 -0.83 0.64
C SER A 68 17.66 -0.91 0.93
N ASP A 69 18.10 -0.38 2.07
CA ASP A 69 19.52 -0.39 2.48
C ASP A 69 20.05 -1.79 2.78
N LYS A 70 19.17 -2.74 3.09
CA LYS A 70 19.52 -4.15 3.32
C LYS A 70 19.50 -4.97 2.04
N SER A 71 18.84 -4.47 1.01
CA SER A 71 18.57 -5.18 -0.24
C SER A 71 19.50 -4.78 -1.37
N GLN A 72 20.46 -3.89 -1.16
CA GLN A 72 21.43 -3.48 -2.19
C GLN A 72 22.43 -4.58 -2.56
N PRO A 73 23.03 -4.55 -3.78
CA PRO A 73 24.10 -5.47 -4.16
C PRO A 73 25.20 -5.62 -3.09
N GLY A 74 25.60 -6.86 -2.82
CA GLY A 74 26.56 -7.20 -1.77
C GLY A 74 25.99 -7.26 -0.35
N LYS A 75 24.71 -6.92 -0.15
CA LYS A 75 24.00 -7.12 1.12
C LYS A 75 23.28 -8.47 1.15
N ARG A 76 22.99 -8.95 2.36
CA ARG A 76 22.39 -10.28 2.62
C ARG A 76 21.02 -10.48 1.95
N TRP A 77 20.24 -9.41 1.78
CA TRP A 77 18.88 -9.50 1.21
C TRP A 77 18.81 -9.31 -0.30
N TYR A 78 19.92 -9.01 -0.98
CA TYR A 78 19.89 -8.78 -2.43
C TYR A 78 19.51 -10.03 -3.21
N ALA A 79 20.15 -11.18 -2.93
CA ALA A 79 19.82 -12.45 -3.57
C ALA A 79 18.35 -12.86 -3.35
N ARG A 80 17.80 -12.53 -2.18
CA ARG A 80 16.39 -12.77 -1.84
C ARG A 80 15.45 -11.85 -2.61
N SER A 81 15.84 -10.58 -2.78
CA SER A 81 15.10 -9.62 -3.59
C SER A 81 15.09 -10.01 -5.07
N LEU A 82 16.20 -10.58 -5.58
CA LEU A 82 16.26 -11.16 -6.93
C LEU A 82 15.29 -12.35 -7.06
N ALA A 83 15.29 -13.27 -6.10
CA ALA A 83 14.39 -14.42 -6.08
C ALA A 83 12.91 -14.00 -6.06
N PHE A 84 12.57 -13.02 -5.21
CA PHE A 84 11.23 -12.45 -5.15
C PHE A 84 10.81 -11.82 -6.47
N HIS A 85 11.70 -11.01 -7.07
CA HIS A 85 11.43 -10.33 -8.32
C HIS A 85 11.26 -11.32 -9.49
N ASP A 86 12.10 -12.35 -9.57
CA ASP A 86 12.00 -13.43 -10.57
C ASP A 86 10.70 -14.23 -10.43
N TRP A 87 10.39 -14.67 -9.20
CA TRP A 87 9.12 -15.36 -8.91
C TRP A 87 7.93 -14.50 -9.28
N LEU A 88 7.91 -13.23 -8.88
CA LEU A 88 6.79 -12.34 -9.13
C LEU A 88 6.58 -12.09 -10.63
N SER A 89 7.67 -11.88 -11.37
CA SER A 89 7.62 -11.67 -12.81
C SER A 89 7.05 -12.91 -13.51
N THR A 90 7.55 -14.09 -13.14
CA THR A 90 7.05 -15.37 -13.64
C THR A 90 5.57 -15.59 -13.29
N ALA A 91 5.19 -15.37 -12.03
CA ALA A 91 3.84 -15.58 -11.54
C ALA A 91 2.82 -14.61 -12.17
N LEU A 92 3.24 -13.39 -12.54
CA LEU A 92 2.41 -12.43 -13.26
C LEU A 92 2.46 -12.59 -14.79
N GLY A 93 3.31 -13.49 -15.30
CA GLY A 93 3.50 -13.72 -16.74
C GLY A 93 4.16 -12.54 -17.47
N VAL A 94 5.06 -11.82 -16.79
CA VAL A 94 5.71 -10.61 -17.30
C VAL A 94 7.23 -10.78 -17.30
N ALA A 95 7.91 -10.15 -18.24
CA ALA A 95 9.37 -10.14 -18.23
C ALA A 95 9.89 -9.33 -17.02
N PRO A 96 11.01 -9.71 -16.39
CA PRO A 96 11.55 -9.02 -15.22
C PRO A 96 11.75 -7.51 -15.39
N ASP A 97 12.27 -7.09 -16.55
CA ASP A 97 12.49 -5.67 -16.90
C ASP A 97 11.20 -4.88 -17.14
N GLU A 98 10.09 -5.58 -17.39
CA GLU A 98 8.77 -5.01 -17.63
C GLU A 98 7.89 -4.97 -16.37
N LEU A 99 8.31 -5.62 -15.27
CA LEU A 99 7.53 -5.72 -14.03
C LEU A 99 7.11 -4.35 -13.49
N ALA A 100 7.99 -3.35 -13.56
CA ALA A 100 7.72 -2.00 -13.06
C ALA A 100 6.48 -1.34 -13.70
N LYS A 101 6.10 -1.75 -14.91
CA LYS A 101 4.92 -1.25 -15.63
C LYS A 101 3.63 -1.95 -15.23
N GLN A 102 3.75 -3.06 -14.49
CA GLN A 102 2.66 -4.00 -14.19
C GLN A 102 2.22 -3.93 -12.73
N ILE A 103 3.02 -3.27 -11.90
CA ILE A 103 2.76 -3.01 -10.48
C ILE A 103 2.64 -1.52 -10.22
N ASP A 104 2.40 -1.14 -8.96
CA ASP A 104 2.34 0.24 -8.50
C ASP A 104 1.21 1.08 -9.12
N TRP A 105 0.20 0.42 -9.68
CA TRP A 105 -0.80 1.05 -10.51
C TRP A 105 -1.54 2.17 -9.77
N LEU A 106 -1.91 1.95 -8.50
CA LEU A 106 -2.69 2.92 -7.74
C LEU A 106 -1.90 4.21 -7.49
N PHE A 107 -0.60 4.10 -7.23
CA PHE A 107 0.27 5.25 -7.03
C PHE A 107 0.51 6.01 -8.32
N LEU A 108 0.81 5.30 -9.41
CA LEU A 108 1.06 5.92 -10.72
C LEU A 108 -0.15 6.72 -11.19
N GLN A 109 -1.35 6.14 -11.09
CA GLN A 109 -2.59 6.83 -11.45
C GLN A 109 -2.89 8.02 -10.53
N ALA A 110 -2.67 7.89 -9.22
CA ALA A 110 -2.82 9.02 -8.30
C ALA A 110 -1.78 10.14 -8.56
N ALA A 111 -0.57 9.79 -8.99
CA ALA A 111 0.46 10.74 -9.37
C ALA A 111 0.09 11.49 -10.66
N GLU A 112 -0.49 10.80 -11.66
CA GLU A 112 -1.04 11.40 -12.87
C GLU A 112 -2.16 12.40 -12.55
N ASP A 113 -3.11 12.04 -11.67
CA ASP A 113 -4.16 12.94 -11.20
C ASP A 113 -3.59 14.18 -10.50
N LEU A 114 -2.54 13.98 -9.68
CA LEU A 114 -1.86 15.09 -9.00
C LEU A 114 -1.21 16.02 -10.02
N ALA A 115 -0.48 15.47 -10.99
CA ALA A 115 0.18 16.25 -12.03
C ALA A 115 -0.83 17.07 -12.85
N ALA A 116 -1.94 16.46 -13.25
CA ALA A 116 -3.03 17.15 -13.94
C ALA A 116 -3.64 18.27 -13.08
N ASN A 117 -3.82 18.04 -11.77
CA ASN A 117 -4.32 19.06 -10.86
C ASN A 117 -3.33 20.23 -10.68
N VAL A 118 -2.03 19.93 -10.56
CA VAL A 118 -0.98 20.96 -10.47
C VAL A 118 -0.96 21.83 -11.72
N ILE A 119 -1.09 21.23 -12.92
CA ILE A 119 -1.16 22.00 -14.18
C ILE A 119 -2.39 22.92 -14.19
N ARG A 120 -3.57 22.43 -13.79
CA ARG A 120 -4.80 23.25 -13.70
C ARG A 120 -4.67 24.41 -12.71
N GLN A 121 -3.93 24.22 -11.62
CA GLN A 121 -3.75 25.23 -10.58
C GLN A 121 -2.57 26.17 -10.83
N ALA A 122 -1.68 25.86 -11.77
CA ALA A 122 -0.42 26.57 -11.99
C ALA A 122 -0.64 28.08 -12.21
N ALA A 123 -1.56 28.46 -13.09
CA ALA A 123 -1.85 29.88 -13.37
C ALA A 123 -2.31 30.64 -12.12
N ASN A 124 -3.19 30.03 -11.32
CA ASN A 124 -3.70 30.64 -10.08
C ASN A 124 -2.61 30.76 -9.00
N VAL A 125 -1.72 29.78 -8.90
CA VAL A 125 -0.59 29.80 -7.97
C VAL A 125 0.42 30.87 -8.38
N THR A 126 0.75 30.97 -9.67
CA THR A 126 1.66 31.98 -10.21
C THR A 126 1.13 33.40 -9.95
N ALA A 127 -0.13 33.67 -10.27
CA ALA A 127 -0.74 34.98 -10.03
C ALA A 127 -0.74 35.38 -8.53
N LYS A 128 -0.99 34.42 -7.63
CA LYS A 128 -0.90 34.64 -6.18
C LYS A 128 0.54 34.90 -5.74
N ALA A 129 1.49 34.11 -6.24
CA ALA A 129 2.91 34.29 -5.93
C ALA A 129 3.42 35.66 -6.39
N GLU A 130 3.05 36.13 -7.58
CA GLU A 130 3.40 37.46 -8.08
C GLU A 130 2.85 38.56 -7.16
N THR A 131 1.58 38.46 -6.78
CA THR A 131 0.94 39.41 -5.85
C THR A 131 1.66 39.45 -4.50
N GLN A 132 1.97 38.29 -3.94
CA GLN A 132 2.67 38.15 -2.65
C GLN A 132 4.12 38.62 -2.71
N ARG A 133 4.78 38.52 -3.87
CA ARG A 133 6.18 38.93 -4.08
C ARG A 133 6.33 40.41 -4.38
N LYS A 134 5.28 41.10 -4.82
CA LYS A 134 5.30 42.52 -5.18
C LYS A 134 5.98 43.42 -4.13
N PRO A 135 5.77 43.24 -2.80
CA PRO A 135 6.45 44.06 -1.78
C PRO A 135 7.97 43.82 -1.65
N TYR A 136 8.48 42.75 -2.24
CA TYR A 136 9.88 42.30 -2.10
C TYR A 136 10.67 42.41 -3.42
N GLN A 137 10.10 43.05 -4.44
CA GLN A 137 10.73 43.21 -5.74
C GLN A 137 12.08 43.95 -5.62
N GLY A 138 13.10 43.48 -6.36
CA GLY A 138 14.45 44.07 -6.35
C GLY A 138 15.33 43.68 -5.14
N ARG A 139 14.82 42.90 -4.19
CA ARG A 139 15.56 42.50 -2.97
C ARG A 139 16.31 41.17 -3.09
N GLY A 140 16.44 40.62 -4.30
CA GLY A 140 17.18 39.37 -4.54
C GLY A 140 16.54 38.10 -3.96
N PHE A 141 15.22 38.10 -3.67
CA PHE A 141 14.55 36.90 -3.18
C PHE A 141 14.53 35.79 -4.25
N PRO A 142 14.88 34.54 -3.90
CA PRO A 142 14.86 33.42 -4.85
C PRO A 142 13.46 33.21 -5.42
N ARG A 143 13.36 32.74 -6.66
CA ARG A 143 12.06 32.42 -7.26
C ARG A 143 11.52 31.11 -6.68
N PRO A 144 10.19 30.98 -6.51
CA PRO A 144 9.60 29.72 -6.07
C PRO A 144 9.98 28.60 -7.03
N GLY A 145 10.57 27.53 -6.51
CA GLY A 145 10.99 26.39 -7.32
C GLY A 145 12.45 26.42 -7.80
N GLU A 146 13.19 27.53 -7.64
CA GLU A 146 14.63 27.56 -7.96
C GLU A 146 15.42 26.56 -7.09
N ASP A 147 16.37 25.89 -7.72
CA ASP A 147 17.33 24.97 -7.09
C ASP A 147 18.67 25.04 -7.82
N PRO A 148 19.52 26.03 -7.47
CA PRO A 148 20.81 26.22 -8.13
C PRO A 148 21.73 25.00 -7.99
N GLU A 149 21.61 24.25 -6.90
CA GLU A 149 22.41 23.06 -6.63
C GLU A 149 22.02 21.92 -7.58
N LEU A 150 20.72 21.66 -7.75
CA LEU A 150 20.25 20.66 -8.70
C LEU A 150 20.65 21.01 -10.15
N VAL A 151 20.58 22.29 -10.54
CA VAL A 151 21.06 22.74 -11.86
C VAL A 151 22.54 22.45 -12.02
N THR A 152 23.34 22.73 -10.98
CA THR A 152 24.77 22.46 -10.97
C THR A 152 25.07 20.97 -11.14
N ILE A 153 24.40 20.11 -10.37
CA ILE A 153 24.55 18.64 -10.46
C ILE A 153 24.26 18.13 -11.87
N VAL A 154 23.13 18.57 -12.47
CA VAL A 154 22.75 18.13 -13.82
C VAL A 154 23.73 18.67 -14.86
N ARG A 155 24.17 19.92 -14.74
CA ARG A 155 25.15 20.53 -15.66
C ARG A 155 26.50 19.81 -15.59
N GLU A 156 27.00 19.50 -14.41
CA GLU A 156 28.26 18.78 -14.22
C GLU A 156 28.20 17.36 -14.81
N THR A 157 27.06 16.68 -14.66
CA THR A 157 26.89 15.29 -15.10
C THR A 157 26.61 15.17 -16.60
N LEU A 158 25.71 16.01 -17.13
CA LEU A 158 25.20 15.90 -18.50
C LEU A 158 25.72 16.97 -19.46
N GLY A 159 26.32 18.06 -18.97
CA GLY A 159 26.64 19.25 -19.77
C GLY A 159 27.47 18.95 -21.02
N ARG A 160 28.44 18.04 -20.94
CA ARG A 160 29.27 17.61 -22.09
C ARG A 160 28.52 16.83 -23.17
N TYR A 161 27.35 16.31 -22.85
CA TYR A 161 26.47 15.58 -23.76
C TYR A 161 25.34 16.45 -24.31
N LEU A 162 25.16 17.67 -23.79
CA LEU A 162 24.20 18.62 -24.31
C LEU A 162 24.82 19.35 -25.51
N GLY A 163 24.11 19.39 -26.63
CA GLY A 163 24.58 20.10 -27.82
C GLY A 163 24.70 21.62 -27.65
N SER A 164 24.01 22.18 -26.64
CA SER A 164 24.06 23.58 -26.25
C SER A 164 23.54 23.76 -24.82
N GLU A 165 23.95 24.84 -24.14
CA GLU A 165 23.42 25.19 -22.82
C GLU A 165 21.90 25.45 -22.90
N PRO A 166 21.08 24.72 -22.13
CA PRO A 166 19.64 24.97 -22.07
C PRO A 166 19.34 26.38 -21.54
N PRO A 167 18.32 27.07 -22.08
CA PRO A 167 17.87 28.34 -21.53
C PRO A 167 17.43 28.21 -20.06
N PRO A 168 17.50 29.29 -19.25
CA PRO A 168 17.09 29.26 -17.83
C PRO A 168 15.68 28.70 -17.59
N GLU A 169 14.73 28.99 -18.47
CA GLU A 169 13.35 28.49 -18.37
C GLU A 169 13.25 26.95 -18.50
N VAL A 170 14.18 26.34 -19.24
CA VAL A 170 14.25 24.89 -19.40
C VAL A 170 14.84 24.26 -18.14
N TRP A 171 15.86 24.89 -17.54
CA TRP A 171 16.40 24.49 -16.24
C TRP A 171 15.35 24.56 -15.14
N ASP A 172 14.58 25.65 -15.06
CA ASP A 172 13.49 25.82 -14.10
C ASP A 172 12.44 24.71 -14.24
N LYS A 173 12.04 24.38 -15.49
CA LYS A 173 11.10 23.28 -15.76
C LYS A 173 11.65 21.92 -15.35
N LEU A 174 12.93 21.66 -15.59
CA LEU A 174 13.57 20.40 -15.19
C LEU A 174 13.60 20.26 -13.67
N VAL A 175 14.10 21.29 -12.97
CA VAL A 175 14.15 21.34 -11.50
C VAL A 175 12.76 21.12 -10.92
N GLN A 176 11.75 21.81 -11.45
CA GLN A 176 10.37 21.65 -11.00
C GLN A 176 9.87 20.20 -11.18
N ARG A 177 10.17 19.55 -12.31
CA ARG A 177 9.80 18.15 -12.55
C ARG A 177 10.52 17.19 -11.61
N VAL A 178 11.81 17.37 -11.36
CA VAL A 178 12.58 16.54 -10.42
C VAL A 178 12.04 16.69 -9.00
N ARG A 179 11.80 17.93 -8.54
CA ARG A 179 11.23 18.18 -7.21
C ARG A 179 9.83 17.59 -7.07
N GLN A 180 8.99 17.70 -8.10
CA GLN A 180 7.69 17.06 -8.12
C GLN A 180 7.83 15.54 -7.98
N TYR A 181 8.75 14.93 -8.73
CA TYR A 181 9.02 13.50 -8.64
C TYR A 181 9.47 13.07 -7.24
N LEU A 182 10.41 13.80 -6.62
CA LEU A 182 10.87 13.51 -5.25
C LEU A 182 9.75 13.69 -4.20
N ALA A 183 8.88 14.70 -4.38
CA ALA A 183 7.76 14.91 -3.47
C ALA A 183 6.73 13.77 -3.51
N LEU A 184 6.62 13.06 -4.64
CA LEU A 184 5.73 11.91 -4.79
C LEU A 184 6.17 10.71 -3.94
N GLU A 185 7.47 10.52 -3.72
CA GLU A 185 7.98 9.38 -2.95
C GLU A 185 7.48 9.38 -1.50
N ASN A 186 7.39 10.55 -0.86
CA ASN A 186 6.78 10.66 0.47
C ASN A 186 5.27 10.39 0.45
N LYS A 187 4.58 10.65 -0.67
CA LYS A 187 3.15 10.34 -0.83
C LYS A 187 2.90 8.83 -0.99
N ARG A 188 3.86 8.08 -1.53
CA ARG A 188 3.80 6.62 -1.66
C ARG A 188 3.60 5.95 -0.31
N LYS A 189 4.38 6.34 0.70
CA LYS A 189 4.30 5.77 2.05
C LYS A 189 2.89 5.92 2.66
N ASN A 190 2.26 7.06 2.44
CA ASN A 190 0.90 7.33 2.93
C ASN A 190 -0.15 6.54 2.13
N LEU A 191 0.03 6.42 0.81
CA LEU A 191 -0.83 5.62 -0.05
C LEU A 191 -0.76 4.14 0.30
N VAL A 192 0.44 3.59 0.55
CA VAL A 192 0.60 2.18 0.92
C VAL A 192 -0.05 1.88 2.27
N GLY A 193 -0.05 2.81 3.22
CA GLY A 193 -0.76 2.64 4.50
C GLY A 193 -2.27 2.47 4.30
N GLU A 194 -2.97 3.58 4.04
CA GLU A 194 -4.45 3.54 3.92
C GLU A 194 -4.94 2.82 2.66
N GLY A 195 -4.17 2.89 1.58
CA GLY A 195 -4.52 2.22 0.33
C GLY A 195 -4.43 0.69 0.44
N PHE A 196 -3.59 0.16 1.33
CA PHE A 196 -3.60 -1.28 1.60
C PHE A 196 -4.91 -1.75 2.23
N GLU A 197 -5.44 -0.99 3.19
CA GLU A 197 -6.74 -1.25 3.81
C GLU A 197 -7.87 -1.15 2.78
N ASP A 198 -7.86 -0.11 1.94
CA ASP A 198 -8.86 0.11 0.90
C ASP A 198 -8.85 -1.00 -0.17
N VAL A 199 -7.66 -1.41 -0.62
CA VAL A 199 -7.50 -2.50 -1.60
C VAL A 199 -7.92 -3.83 -0.99
N LEU A 200 -7.54 -4.12 0.25
CA LEU A 200 -7.92 -5.36 0.92
C LEU A 200 -9.44 -5.50 1.04
N ALA A 201 -10.13 -4.43 1.45
CA ALA A 201 -11.59 -4.43 1.52
C ALA A 201 -12.25 -4.63 0.14
N GLN A 202 -11.72 -4.00 -0.91
CA GLN A 202 -12.23 -4.20 -2.27
C GLN A 202 -11.98 -5.62 -2.79
N VAL A 203 -10.81 -6.20 -2.48
CA VAL A 203 -10.53 -7.61 -2.78
C VAL A 203 -11.53 -8.50 -2.06
N LEU A 204 -11.70 -8.37 -0.74
CA LEU A 204 -12.67 -9.14 0.05
C LEU A 204 -14.09 -9.07 -0.53
N GLN A 205 -14.58 -7.86 -0.79
CA GLN A 205 -15.94 -7.63 -1.32
C GLN A 205 -16.13 -8.26 -2.70
N ARG A 206 -15.09 -8.30 -3.53
CA ARG A 206 -15.21 -8.72 -4.93
C ARG A 206 -14.90 -10.19 -5.14
N THR A 207 -13.92 -10.74 -4.43
CA THR A 207 -13.55 -12.15 -4.54
C THR A 207 -14.44 -13.05 -3.70
N CYS A 208 -14.98 -12.56 -2.58
CA CYS A 208 -15.84 -13.32 -1.65
C CYS A 208 -17.26 -12.76 -1.55
N ARG A 209 -17.92 -12.47 -2.68
CA ARG A 209 -19.29 -11.94 -2.69
C ARG A 209 -20.27 -12.88 -1.97
N ARG A 210 -20.88 -12.37 -0.91
CA ARG A 210 -21.98 -12.99 -0.17
C ARG A 210 -22.97 -11.93 0.30
N ASP A 211 -24.25 -12.22 0.24
CA ASP A 211 -25.31 -11.26 0.61
C ASP A 211 -25.37 -11.02 2.13
N ASP A 212 -24.83 -11.93 2.93
CA ASP A 212 -24.78 -11.86 4.40
C ASP A 212 -23.46 -11.30 4.95
N MET A 213 -22.55 -10.84 4.08
CA MET A 213 -21.23 -10.36 4.49
C MET A 213 -21.08 -8.86 4.23
N GLU A 214 -20.80 -8.12 5.29
CA GLU A 214 -20.45 -6.70 5.18
C GLU A 214 -18.95 -6.51 5.43
N VAL A 215 -18.32 -5.67 4.61
CA VAL A 215 -16.90 -5.32 4.75
C VAL A 215 -16.76 -3.82 4.89
N PHE A 216 -16.12 -3.36 5.97
CA PHE A 216 -15.87 -1.95 6.24
C PHE A 216 -14.39 -1.66 6.41
N THR A 217 -13.95 -0.51 5.89
CA THR A 217 -12.60 0.05 6.13
C THR A 217 -12.67 1.14 7.19
N ARG A 218 -11.75 1.12 8.16
CA ARG A 218 -11.52 2.21 9.13
C ARG A 218 -12.79 2.67 9.87
N ARG A 219 -13.73 1.74 10.10
CA ARG A 219 -14.95 1.99 10.86
C ARG A 219 -14.61 2.09 12.35
N ALA A 220 -15.25 3.01 13.06
CA ALA A 220 -14.99 3.12 14.48
C ALA A 220 -15.50 1.86 15.19
N LEU A 221 -14.72 1.34 16.14
CA LEU A 221 -15.02 0.08 16.82
C LEU A 221 -16.42 0.07 17.42
N HIS A 222 -16.83 1.18 18.05
CA HIS A 222 -18.15 1.34 18.65
C HIS A 222 -19.32 1.40 17.65
N GLU A 223 -19.04 1.54 16.36
CA GLU A 223 -20.04 1.52 15.29
C GLU A 223 -20.20 0.12 14.67
N LEU A 224 -19.38 -0.85 15.10
CA LEU A 224 -19.45 -2.24 14.66
C LEU A 224 -20.43 -3.02 15.53
N GLN A 225 -21.21 -3.89 14.90
CA GLN A 225 -22.22 -4.67 15.59
C GLN A 225 -21.61 -5.52 16.72
N GLY A 226 -22.11 -5.30 17.94
CA GLY A 226 -21.70 -6.01 19.14
C GLY A 226 -20.42 -5.52 19.80
N PHE A 227 -19.94 -4.35 19.40
CA PHE A 227 -18.87 -3.62 20.06
C PHE A 227 -19.44 -2.25 20.47
N ASN A 228 -19.97 -2.11 21.67
CA ASN A 228 -20.71 -0.89 22.06
C ASN A 228 -20.18 -0.24 23.35
N ARG A 229 -19.18 -0.84 24.01
CA ARG A 229 -18.61 -0.28 25.24
C ARG A 229 -17.54 0.75 24.88
N MET A 230 -17.91 2.03 24.88
CA MET A 230 -16.98 3.15 24.76
C MET A 230 -16.81 3.85 26.11
N ARG A 231 -15.57 4.10 26.53
CA ARG A 231 -15.29 4.96 27.68
C ARG A 231 -15.40 6.42 27.25
N ALA A 232 -16.03 7.25 28.07
CA ALA A 232 -16.18 8.67 27.78
C ALA A 232 -14.80 9.35 27.70
N GLY A 233 -14.54 10.05 26.59
CA GLY A 233 -13.30 10.81 26.37
C GLY A 233 -12.20 10.08 25.59
N ASP A 234 -12.35 8.79 25.31
CA ASP A 234 -11.38 8.05 24.50
C ASP A 234 -11.43 8.46 23.02
N LYS A 235 -10.26 8.50 22.37
CA LYS A 235 -10.21 8.68 20.91
C LYS A 235 -10.86 7.46 20.25
N PRO A 236 -11.68 7.64 19.20
CA PRO A 236 -12.27 6.52 18.49
C PRO A 236 -11.19 5.57 17.94
N ASN A 237 -11.11 4.36 18.49
CA ASN A 237 -10.32 3.27 17.92
C ASN A 237 -11.01 2.82 16.62
N LYS A 238 -10.28 2.83 15.50
CA LYS A 238 -10.79 2.44 14.19
C LYS A 238 -10.18 1.10 13.81
N VAL A 239 -11.00 0.17 13.37
CA VAL A 239 -10.53 -1.12 12.87
C VAL A 239 -10.13 -0.94 11.40
N ASP A 240 -8.90 -1.32 11.04
CA ASP A 240 -8.35 -1.13 9.68
C ASP A 240 -9.31 -1.72 8.62
N VAL A 241 -9.67 -3.00 8.77
CA VAL A 241 -10.73 -3.66 8.00
C VAL A 241 -11.57 -4.54 8.93
N SER A 242 -12.88 -4.57 8.73
CA SER A 242 -13.79 -5.47 9.47
C SER A 242 -14.66 -6.24 8.49
N VAL A 243 -14.82 -7.53 8.75
CA VAL A 243 -15.70 -8.44 7.99
C VAL A 243 -16.76 -8.93 8.97
N ILE A 244 -18.01 -8.55 8.72
CA ILE A 244 -19.15 -8.84 9.60
C ILE A 244 -20.06 -9.83 8.89
N ARG A 245 -20.23 -11.01 9.50
CA ARG A 245 -21.19 -12.06 9.11
C ARG A 245 -22.13 -12.34 10.29
N PRO A 246 -23.33 -12.94 10.07
CA PRO A 246 -24.25 -13.26 11.15
C PRO A 246 -23.64 -14.18 12.23
N SER A 247 -22.79 -15.11 11.81
CA SER A 247 -22.15 -16.11 12.67
C SER A 247 -20.83 -15.65 13.29
N MET A 248 -20.12 -14.71 12.66
CA MET A 248 -18.76 -14.34 13.05
C MET A 248 -18.44 -12.88 12.69
N ARG A 249 -17.73 -12.20 13.60
CA ARG A 249 -17.14 -10.88 13.35
C ARG A 249 -15.64 -11.06 13.28
N THR A 250 -15.02 -10.62 12.20
CA THR A 250 -13.58 -10.72 12.01
C THR A 250 -13.01 -9.30 11.92
N LEU A 251 -12.19 -8.95 12.90
CA LEU A 251 -11.46 -7.69 12.95
C LEU A 251 -10.08 -7.93 12.36
N VAL A 252 -9.69 -7.08 11.43
CA VAL A 252 -8.43 -7.22 10.69
C VAL A 252 -7.57 -6.01 10.99
N THR A 253 -6.34 -6.26 11.44
CA THR A 253 -5.28 -5.25 11.32
C THR A 253 -4.49 -5.53 10.06
N ALA A 254 -4.33 -4.51 9.22
CA ALA A 254 -3.66 -4.60 7.92
C ALA A 254 -2.43 -3.69 7.94
N LYS A 255 -1.24 -4.28 7.80
CA LYS A 255 0.01 -3.53 7.72
C LYS A 255 0.86 -4.06 6.58
N TRP A 256 1.17 -3.22 5.59
CA TRP A 256 2.00 -3.62 4.45
C TRP A 256 3.35 -4.16 4.90
N SER A 257 4.00 -3.47 5.84
CA SER A 257 5.19 -3.92 6.54
C SER A 257 5.11 -3.54 8.02
N VAL A 258 5.83 -4.28 8.85
CA VAL A 258 5.81 -4.18 10.30
C VAL A 258 7.09 -3.53 10.79
N ARG A 259 6.98 -2.74 11.85
CA ARG A 259 8.13 -2.25 12.61
C ARG A 259 7.89 -2.56 14.08
N ALA A 260 8.96 -2.63 14.87
CA ALA A 260 8.87 -3.05 16.27
C ALA A 260 7.94 -2.16 17.13
N ASP A 261 7.84 -0.87 16.83
CA ASP A 261 6.91 0.06 17.48
C ASP A 261 5.44 -0.24 17.13
N ARG A 262 5.18 -0.65 15.88
CA ARG A 262 3.84 -1.00 15.39
C ARG A 262 3.34 -2.33 15.95
N GLU A 263 4.23 -3.26 16.26
CA GLU A 263 3.85 -4.56 16.87
C GLU A 263 3.20 -4.40 18.25
N LYS A 264 3.68 -3.44 19.04
CA LYS A 264 3.11 -3.16 20.38
C LYS A 264 1.65 -2.71 20.30
N GLN A 265 1.29 -2.03 19.21
CA GLN A 265 -0.07 -1.55 19.00
C GLN A 265 -1.06 -2.72 18.88
N PHE A 266 -0.65 -3.86 18.34
CA PHE A 266 -1.56 -5.00 18.16
C PHE A 266 -2.16 -5.52 19.46
N VAL A 267 -1.38 -5.54 20.55
CA VAL A 267 -1.84 -5.98 21.88
C VAL A 267 -2.80 -4.96 22.49
N THR A 268 -2.51 -3.67 22.31
CA THR A 268 -3.40 -2.59 22.74
C THR A 268 -4.74 -2.67 22.02
N ASP A 269 -4.72 -2.77 20.69
CA ASP A 269 -5.93 -2.87 19.86
C ASP A 269 -6.74 -4.12 20.23
N PHE A 270 -6.10 -5.29 20.40
CA PHE A 270 -6.79 -6.50 20.83
C PHE A 270 -7.46 -6.34 22.19
N THR A 271 -6.78 -5.70 23.14
CA THR A 271 -7.32 -5.44 24.48
C THR A 271 -8.54 -4.50 24.40
N ASP A 272 -8.47 -3.47 23.56
CA ASP A 272 -9.60 -2.58 23.31
C ASP A 272 -10.78 -3.32 22.69
N TYR A 273 -10.53 -4.24 21.75
CA TYR A 273 -11.58 -5.04 21.10
C TYR A 273 -12.28 -5.97 22.10
N VAL A 274 -11.52 -6.65 22.96
CA VAL A 274 -12.07 -7.48 24.04
C VAL A 274 -12.90 -6.65 25.02
N ASN A 275 -12.43 -5.46 25.38
CA ASN A 275 -13.16 -4.57 26.29
C ASN A 275 -14.44 -4.00 25.67
N ALA A 276 -14.41 -3.70 24.37
CA ALA A 276 -15.52 -3.13 23.62
C ALA A 276 -16.65 -4.14 23.35
N GLU A 277 -16.31 -5.44 23.26
CA GLU A 277 -17.26 -6.54 23.02
C GLU A 277 -18.39 -6.53 24.06
N SER A 278 -19.62 -6.42 23.58
CA SER A 278 -20.82 -6.30 24.41
C SER A 278 -21.74 -7.51 24.35
N ASP A 279 -21.69 -8.26 23.26
CA ASP A 279 -22.71 -9.26 22.91
C ASP A 279 -22.38 -10.64 23.48
N ARG A 280 -21.22 -10.80 24.14
CA ARG A 280 -20.67 -12.07 24.63
C ARG A 280 -20.56 -13.11 23.54
N LYS A 281 -20.31 -12.67 22.31
CA LYS A 281 -20.09 -13.53 21.15
C LYS A 281 -18.59 -13.56 20.84
N PRO A 282 -18.06 -14.66 20.29
CA PRO A 282 -16.69 -14.68 19.81
C PRO A 282 -16.50 -13.70 18.65
N PHE A 283 -15.25 -13.27 18.47
CA PHE A 283 -14.79 -12.58 17.28
C PHE A 283 -13.38 -13.10 16.93
N GLU A 284 -13.01 -12.97 15.67
CA GLU A 284 -11.66 -13.30 15.22
C GLU A 284 -10.83 -12.03 15.08
N TYR A 285 -9.55 -12.12 15.46
CA TYR A 285 -8.58 -11.09 15.18
C TYR A 285 -7.54 -11.63 14.20
N ILE A 286 -7.41 -10.98 13.05
CA ILE A 286 -6.53 -11.42 11.95
C ILE A 286 -5.53 -10.33 11.63
N PHE A 287 -4.30 -10.76 11.33
CA PHE A 287 -3.26 -9.87 10.83
C PHE A 287 -2.99 -10.14 9.35
N VAL A 288 -3.14 -9.13 8.49
CA VAL A 288 -2.84 -9.23 7.05
C VAL A 288 -1.61 -8.37 6.72
N THR A 289 -0.62 -8.94 6.02
CA THR A 289 0.65 -8.26 5.75
C THR A 289 1.37 -8.70 4.48
N ASN A 290 2.32 -7.87 4.03
CA ASN A 290 3.34 -8.18 3.02
C ASN A 290 4.76 -8.12 3.63
N GLU A 291 4.89 -8.45 4.92
CA GLU A 291 6.17 -8.46 5.63
C GLU A 291 7.02 -9.67 5.24
N PHE A 292 8.31 -9.44 4.98
CA PHE A 292 9.28 -10.49 4.65
C PHE A 292 10.34 -10.70 5.73
N ASP A 293 10.45 -9.87 6.77
CA ASP A 293 11.36 -10.14 7.87
C ASP A 293 10.91 -11.39 8.66
N PRO A 294 11.75 -12.44 8.74
CA PRO A 294 11.34 -13.69 9.36
C PRO A 294 11.10 -13.55 10.86
N ALA A 295 11.83 -12.67 11.55
CA ALA A 295 11.64 -12.47 12.98
C ALA A 295 10.34 -11.72 13.29
N ARG A 296 9.96 -10.73 12.47
CA ARG A 296 8.67 -10.02 12.58
C ARG A 296 7.50 -10.97 12.31
N LEU A 297 7.58 -11.79 11.26
CA LEU A 297 6.55 -12.79 10.94
C LEU A 297 6.40 -13.84 12.05
N MET A 298 7.52 -14.38 12.57
CA MET A 298 7.48 -15.33 13.69
C MET A 298 6.83 -14.72 14.93
N ARG A 299 7.20 -13.50 15.31
CA ARG A 299 6.60 -12.83 16.47
C ARG A 299 5.09 -12.67 16.29
N ALA A 300 4.62 -12.28 15.11
CA ALA A 300 3.19 -12.21 14.84
C ALA A 300 2.50 -13.58 14.94
N CYS A 301 3.14 -14.64 14.42
CA CYS A 301 2.62 -16.00 14.49
C CYS A 301 2.56 -16.51 15.94
N GLU A 302 3.46 -16.08 16.81
CA GLU A 302 3.63 -16.65 18.16
C GLU A 302 3.12 -15.74 19.28
N GLN A 303 2.58 -14.56 18.94
CA GLN A 303 2.10 -13.59 19.92
C GLN A 303 0.93 -14.17 20.75
N LEU A 304 1.15 -14.27 22.05
CA LEU A 304 0.16 -14.74 23.02
C LEU A 304 -0.47 -13.58 23.78
N VAL A 305 -1.76 -13.70 24.09
CA VAL A 305 -2.49 -12.90 25.09
C VAL A 305 -3.33 -13.85 25.92
N GLY A 306 -3.17 -13.83 27.25
CA GLY A 306 -3.93 -14.72 28.15
C GLY A 306 -3.68 -16.22 27.90
N ASN A 307 -2.46 -16.60 27.53
CA ASN A 307 -2.04 -17.97 27.21
C ASN A 307 -2.73 -18.59 25.96
N ALA A 308 -3.30 -17.75 25.09
CA ALA A 308 -3.82 -18.14 23.78
C ALA A 308 -3.19 -17.28 22.68
N LEU A 309 -3.15 -17.79 21.45
CA LEU A 309 -2.72 -17.02 20.29
C LEU A 309 -3.64 -15.82 20.11
N MET A 310 -3.05 -14.63 19.99
CA MET A 310 -3.79 -13.38 19.82
C MET A 310 -4.47 -13.30 18.45
N PHE A 311 -3.71 -13.60 17.40
CA PHE A 311 -4.26 -13.66 16.04
C PHE A 311 -4.75 -15.06 15.74
N LYS A 312 -5.98 -15.18 15.23
CA LYS A 312 -6.54 -16.45 14.72
C LYS A 312 -5.68 -16.98 13.58
N HIS A 313 -5.41 -16.13 12.58
CA HIS A 313 -4.44 -16.38 11.51
C HIS A 313 -3.55 -15.16 11.29
N VAL A 314 -2.31 -15.40 10.89
CA VAL A 314 -1.51 -14.40 10.19
C VAL A 314 -1.65 -14.70 8.70
N VAL A 315 -1.99 -13.70 7.91
CA VAL A 315 -2.25 -13.80 6.48
C VAL A 315 -1.18 -13.02 5.74
N HIS A 316 -0.35 -13.73 4.97
CA HIS A 316 0.56 -13.07 4.04
C HIS A 316 -0.13 -12.88 2.69
N ILE A 317 0.18 -11.81 1.96
CA ILE A 317 -0.38 -11.58 0.63
C ILE A 317 -0.16 -12.78 -0.28
N SER A 318 1.04 -13.36 -0.27
CA SER A 318 1.34 -14.63 -0.93
C SER A 318 2.39 -15.42 -0.14
N THR A 319 2.04 -16.61 0.35
CA THR A 319 3.02 -17.50 1.01
C THR A 319 4.02 -18.09 0.02
N ASP A 320 3.66 -18.16 -1.27
CA ASP A 320 4.60 -18.59 -2.32
C ASP A 320 5.69 -17.55 -2.58
N ALA A 321 5.36 -16.25 -2.44
CA ALA A 321 6.38 -15.19 -2.45
C ALA A 321 7.41 -15.39 -1.32
N ILE A 322 6.95 -15.78 -0.12
CA ILE A 322 7.83 -16.06 1.02
C ILE A 322 8.72 -17.28 0.73
N LYS A 323 8.13 -18.37 0.21
CA LYS A 323 8.88 -19.57 -0.17
C LYS A 323 9.95 -19.27 -1.22
N ALA A 324 9.63 -18.50 -2.25
CA ALA A 324 10.59 -18.07 -3.26
C ALA A 324 11.74 -17.25 -2.65
N THR A 325 11.41 -16.33 -1.76
CA THR A 325 12.38 -15.43 -1.11
C THR A 325 13.32 -16.17 -0.14
N TYR A 326 12.79 -17.14 0.61
CA TYR A 326 13.54 -17.87 1.64
C TYR A 326 14.21 -19.14 1.12
N GLY A 327 13.75 -19.68 -0.01
CA GLY A 327 14.26 -20.92 -0.61
C GLY A 327 15.74 -20.88 -1.00
N LEU A 328 16.30 -19.69 -1.25
CA LEU A 328 17.72 -19.49 -1.57
C LEU A 328 18.61 -19.32 -0.32
N SER A 329 18.27 -19.97 0.80
CA SER A 329 18.91 -19.77 2.11
C SER A 329 20.45 -19.71 2.04
N GLY A 330 21.01 -18.49 2.13
CA GLY A 330 22.44 -18.21 2.24
C GLY A 330 23.02 -18.40 3.65
N GLU A 331 24.35 -18.36 3.74
CA GLU A 331 25.28 -18.90 4.76
C GLU A 331 25.10 -18.55 6.26
N GLY A 332 24.04 -17.82 6.67
CA GLY A 332 23.82 -17.41 8.06
C GLY A 332 22.97 -18.38 8.88
N LYS A 333 23.55 -19.08 9.86
CA LYS A 333 22.87 -20.12 10.67
C LYS A 333 21.57 -19.64 11.36
N ASP A 334 21.57 -18.46 12.00
CA ASP A 334 20.42 -17.99 12.80
C ASP A 334 19.26 -17.43 11.95
N GLU A 335 19.59 -16.74 10.85
CA GLU A 335 18.60 -16.20 9.91
C GLU A 335 17.94 -17.36 9.13
N ALA A 336 18.73 -18.36 8.73
CA ALA A 336 18.24 -19.58 8.14
C ALA A 336 17.26 -20.32 9.09
N ALA A 337 17.58 -20.41 10.38
CA ALA A 337 16.68 -21.03 11.36
C ALA A 337 15.34 -20.29 11.48
N SER A 338 15.36 -18.96 11.49
CA SER A 338 14.15 -18.14 11.54
C SER A 338 13.30 -18.28 10.28
N MET A 339 13.92 -18.29 9.09
CA MET A 339 13.24 -18.53 7.82
C MET A 339 12.59 -19.91 7.77
N GLN A 340 13.31 -20.97 8.18
CA GLN A 340 12.77 -22.32 8.23
C GLN A 340 11.56 -22.43 9.18
N ARG A 341 11.59 -21.70 10.30
CA ARG A 341 10.47 -21.66 11.23
C ARG A 341 9.26 -20.91 10.66
N VAL A 342 9.46 -19.85 9.87
CA VAL A 342 8.35 -19.22 9.12
C VAL A 342 7.77 -20.18 8.08
N LEU A 343 8.61 -20.92 7.34
CA LEU A 343 8.12 -21.94 6.39
C LEU A 343 7.30 -23.03 7.11
N LYS A 344 7.76 -23.46 8.28
CA LYS A 344 6.99 -24.38 9.13
C LYS A 344 5.63 -23.80 9.55
N HIS A 345 5.56 -22.52 9.92
CA HIS A 345 4.27 -21.85 10.21
C HIS A 345 3.34 -21.81 9.00
N ILE A 346 3.87 -21.78 7.77
CA ILE A 346 3.07 -21.93 6.55
C ILE A 346 2.51 -23.34 6.44
N ASP A 347 3.36 -24.35 6.61
CA ASP A 347 2.95 -25.76 6.52
C ASP A 347 1.92 -26.16 7.60
N GLU A 348 2.03 -25.58 8.80
CA GLU A 348 1.10 -25.80 9.92
C GLU A 348 -0.20 -24.98 9.81
N GLY A 349 -0.35 -24.13 8.79
CA GLY A 349 -1.54 -23.28 8.61
C GLY A 349 -1.65 -22.11 9.59
N ARG A 350 -0.55 -21.78 10.28
CA ARG A 350 -0.48 -20.61 11.17
C ARG A 350 -0.31 -19.31 10.40
N LEU A 351 0.54 -19.35 9.37
CA LEU A 351 0.76 -18.30 8.37
C LEU A 351 0.14 -18.75 7.03
N ILE A 352 -1.01 -18.20 6.66
CA ILE A 352 -1.74 -18.61 5.45
C ILE A 352 -1.64 -17.57 4.34
N SER A 353 -1.92 -17.98 3.10
CA SER A 353 -2.02 -17.02 2.00
C SER A 353 -3.35 -16.25 2.05
N LEU A 354 -3.38 -15.09 1.40
CA LEU A 354 -4.61 -14.34 1.19
C LEU A 354 -5.67 -15.20 0.47
N GLU A 355 -5.27 -15.99 -0.52
CA GLU A 355 -6.14 -16.96 -1.19
C GLU A 355 -6.79 -17.94 -0.21
N GLN A 356 -5.99 -18.60 0.64
CA GLN A 356 -6.49 -19.59 1.60
C GLN A 356 -7.48 -18.97 2.58
N TRP A 357 -7.19 -17.75 3.07
CA TRP A 357 -8.10 -17.04 3.95
C TRP A 357 -9.42 -16.70 3.25
N LEU A 358 -9.36 -16.16 2.04
CA LEU A 358 -10.54 -15.82 1.24
C LEU A 358 -11.38 -17.06 0.89
N ALA A 359 -10.74 -18.18 0.56
CA ALA A 359 -11.42 -19.45 0.32
C ALA A 359 -12.16 -19.94 1.57
N GLY A 360 -11.55 -19.84 2.75
CA GLY A 360 -12.19 -20.17 4.03
C GLY A 360 -13.43 -19.34 4.32
N LEU A 361 -13.38 -18.03 4.02
CA LEU A 361 -14.53 -17.12 4.16
C LEU A 361 -15.69 -17.47 3.21
N LYS A 362 -15.42 -18.13 2.07
CA LYS A 362 -16.48 -18.59 1.17
C LYS A 362 -17.18 -19.86 1.66
N SER A 363 -16.43 -20.77 2.27
CA SER A 363 -16.91 -22.10 2.65
C SER A 363 -17.71 -22.14 3.95
N GLU A 364 -17.54 -21.13 4.81
CA GLU A 364 -18.28 -20.93 6.07
C GLU A 364 -19.51 -20.06 5.85
#